data_AF-A0A645DV04-F1
#
_entry.id   AF-A0A645DV04-F1
#
_cell.length_a   1.000
_cell.length_b   1.000
_cell.length_c   1.000
_cell.angle_alpha   90.00
_cell.angle_beta   90.00
_cell.angle_gamma   90.00
#
_symmetry.space_group_name_H-M   'P 1'
#
loop_
_entity.id
_entity.type
_entity.pdbx_description
1 polymer ?
#
loop_
_entity_poly.entity_id
_entity_poly.type
_entity_poly.pdbx_seq_one_letter_code
_entity_poly.pdbx_strand_id
1 'polypeptide(L)'
;MFIKTQAQGEVLTVANEAIVEEMGNYFVYVQLTPELFEKRPVKRGQTDGLRTEITAGVSEVERVVSKGAILVKLAQAAGAIDVHSGHVH
;
A
#
# COMPACT_ATOMS: atom_id res chain seq x y z
N MET A 1 -16.74 0.63 31.21
CA MET A 1 -17.50 1.50 30.29
C MET A 1 -16.58 1.79 29.11
N PHE A 2 -16.95 1.40 27.89
CA PHE A 2 -16.17 1.70 26.68
C PHE A 2 -16.89 2.82 25.92
N ILE A 3 -16.28 3.99 25.84
CA ILE A 3 -16.74 5.06 24.95
C ILE A 3 -16.28 4.69 23.55
N LYS A 4 -17.24 4.31 22.69
CA LYS A 4 -17.03 4.24 21.24
C LYS A 4 -16.99 5.68 20.75
N THR A 5 -15.79 6.25 20.65
CA THR A 5 -15.60 7.52 19.94
C THR A 5 -16.02 7.29 18.51
N GLN A 6 -17.19 7.83 18.15
CA GLN A 6 -17.57 7.96 16.76
C GLN A 6 -16.58 8.95 16.15
N ALA A 7 -15.59 8.45 15.40
CA ALA A 7 -14.83 9.28 14.50
C ALA A 7 -15.79 9.74 13.40
N GLN A 8 -16.56 10.80 13.67
CA GLN A 8 -17.28 11.57 12.66
C GLN A 8 -16.24 12.32 11.82
N GLY A 9 -15.73 11.63 10.80
CA GLY A 9 -14.82 12.15 9.80
C GLY A 9 -14.45 10.99 8.91
N GLU A 10 -14.64 11.14 7.61
CA GLU A 10 -14.11 10.18 6.64
C GLU A 10 -12.58 10.25 6.76
N VAL A 11 -12.02 9.31 7.52
CA VAL A 11 -10.58 9.24 7.79
C VAL A 11 -9.99 8.14 6.94
N LEU A 12 -9.02 8.51 6.11
CA LEU A 12 -8.34 7.55 5.26
C LEU A 12 -7.46 6.66 6.15
N THR A 13 -7.80 5.38 6.24
CA THR A 13 -7.00 4.41 6.99
C THR A 13 -6.43 3.36 6.05
N VAL A 14 -5.16 3.04 6.23
CA VAL A 14 -4.48 1.95 5.53
C VAL A 14 -4.15 0.83 6.52
N ALA A 15 -3.98 -0.40 6.01
CA ALA A 15 -3.49 -1.49 6.84
C ALA A 15 -2.08 -1.16 7.35
N ASN A 16 -1.76 -1.54 8.58
CA ASN A 16 -0.41 -1.31 9.12
C ASN A 16 0.68 -1.98 8.27
N GLU A 17 0.35 -3.11 7.66
CA GLU A 17 1.21 -3.86 6.74
C GLU A 17 1.51 -3.12 5.42
N ALA A 18 0.70 -2.11 5.07
CA ALA A 18 0.89 -1.27 3.89
C ALA A 18 1.98 -0.21 4.08
N ILE A 19 2.28 0.12 5.34
CA ILE A 19 3.15 1.22 5.72
C ILE A 19 4.58 0.70 5.85
N VAL A 20 5.48 1.32 5.12
CA VAL A 20 6.91 1.09 5.20
C VAL A 20 7.53 2.17 6.08
N GLU A 21 8.22 1.75 7.13
CA GLU A 21 9.01 2.64 7.98
C GLU A 21 10.49 2.57 7.56
N GLU A 22 11.10 3.73 7.30
CA GLU A 22 12.51 3.85 6.92
C GLU A 22 13.14 5.01 7.72
N MET A 23 14.01 4.70 8.69
CA MET A 23 14.66 5.67 9.57
C MET A 23 13.68 6.67 10.23
N GLY A 24 12.51 6.19 10.67
CA GLY A 24 11.47 7.01 11.30
C GLY A 24 10.58 7.79 10.33
N ASN A 25 10.80 7.67 9.01
CA ASN A 25 9.89 8.18 7.98
C ASN A 25 8.92 7.08 7.55
N TYR A 26 7.70 7.48 7.18
CA TYR A 26 6.65 6.56 6.77
C TYR A 26 6.34 6.73 5.29
N PHE A 27 6.22 5.60 4.60
CA PHE A 27 5.91 5.54 3.19
C PHE A 27 4.82 4.51 2.93
N VAL A 28 4.10 4.67 1.83
CA VAL A 28 3.20 3.66 1.29
C VAL A 28 3.48 3.47 -0.18
N TYR A 29 3.06 2.33 -0.73
CA TYR A 29 3.06 2.09 -2.16
C TYR A 29 1.68 2.35 -2.75
N VAL A 30 1.58 3.40 -3.55
CA VAL A 30 0.37 3.73 -4.31
C VAL A 30 0.46 3.04 -5.66
N GLN A 31 -0.58 2.30 -6.03
CA GLN A 31 -0.69 1.68 -7.34
C GLN A 31 -1.11 2.73 -8.36
N LEU A 32 -0.20 3.09 -9.28
CA LEU A 32 -0.50 4.00 -10.38
C LEU A 32 -1.10 3.24 -11.56
N THR A 33 -0.57 2.05 -11.84
CA THR A 33 -1.07 1.13 -12.89
C THR A 33 -1.02 -0.31 -12.37
N PRO A 34 -1.60 -1.31 -13.07
CA PRO A 34 -1.48 -2.72 -12.69
C PRO A 34 -0.04 -3.20 -12.47
N GLU A 35 0.92 -2.56 -13.15
CA GLU A 35 2.32 -2.97 -13.18
C GLU A 35 3.26 -1.98 -12.47
N LEU A 36 2.77 -0.77 -12.15
CA LEU A 36 3.56 0.31 -11.56
C LEU A 36 3.06 0.73 -10.18
N PHE A 37 3.99 0.75 -9.24
CA PHE A 37 3.76 1.20 -7.87
C PHE A 37 4.73 2.33 -7.54
N GLU A 38 4.23 3.39 -6.95
CA GLU A 38 5.02 4.53 -6.52
C GLU A 38 5.17 4.52 -5.00
N LYS A 39 6.43 4.63 -4.52
CA LYS A 39 6.72 4.85 -3.10
C LYS A 39 6.44 6.31 -2.77
N ARG A 40 5.43 6.56 -1.94
CA ARG A 40 5.04 7.91 -1.56
C ARG A 40 5.19 8.13 -0.05
N PRO A 41 5.85 9.22 0.39
CA PRO A 41 5.92 9.55 1.80
C PRO A 41 4.54 9.94 2.32
N VAL A 42 4.21 9.47 3.52
CA VAL A 42 2.93 9.74 4.17
C VAL A 42 3.11 10.20 5.60
N LYS A 43 2.12 10.93 6.11
CA LYS A 43 1.98 11.19 7.54
C LYS A 43 0.92 10.29 8.11
N ARG A 44 1.32 9.49 9.10
CA ARG A 44 0.42 8.67 9.89
C ARG A 44 -0.16 9.46 11.06
N GLY A 45 -1.44 9.23 11.36
CA GLY A 45 -2.15 9.70 12.53
C GLY A 45 -2.33 8.58 13.54
N GLN A 46 -3.56 8.44 14.04
CA GLN A 46 -3.89 7.42 15.02
C GLN A 46 -3.85 6.00 14.43
N THR A 47 -3.46 5.02 15.24
CA THR A 47 -3.49 3.60 14.86
C THR A 47 -4.37 2.84 15.84
N ASP A 48 -5.18 1.94 15.31
CA ASP A 48 -6.01 1.02 16.11
C ASP A 48 -5.32 -0.35 16.28
N GLY A 49 -4.01 -0.42 16.02
CA GLY A 49 -3.21 -1.65 16.06
C GLY A 49 -3.35 -2.55 14.82
N LEU A 50 -4.48 -2.48 14.13
CA LEU A 50 -4.71 -3.19 12.85
C LEU A 50 -4.55 -2.26 11.63
N ARG A 51 -5.09 -1.04 11.74
CA ARG A 51 -5.08 -0.01 10.69
C ARG A 51 -4.54 1.29 11.26
N THR A 52 -3.90 2.06 10.40
CA THR A 52 -3.35 3.37 10.74
C THR A 52 -3.98 4.42 9.85
N GLU A 53 -4.44 5.48 10.47
CA GLU A 53 -4.93 6.69 9.83
C GLU A 53 -3.80 7.38 9.08
N ILE A 54 -4.08 7.86 7.88
CA ILE A 54 -3.20 8.68 7.07
C ILE A 54 -3.77 10.08 7.04
N THR A 55 -3.01 11.03 7.59
CA THR A 55 -3.40 12.44 7.67
C THR A 55 -2.87 13.25 6.48
N ALA A 56 -1.87 12.74 5.76
CA ALA A 56 -1.37 13.35 4.53
C ALA A 56 -0.60 12.35 3.65
N GLY A 57 -0.58 12.62 2.34
CA GLY A 57 0.26 11.92 1.35
C GLY A 57 -0.46 10.85 0.51
N VAL A 58 -1.73 10.57 0.80
CA VAL A 58 -2.60 9.68 0.01
C VAL A 58 -4.00 10.29 -0.07
N SER A 59 -4.64 10.15 -1.22
CA SER A 59 -6.04 10.53 -1.42
C SER A 59 -6.97 9.31 -1.47
N GLU A 60 -8.26 9.53 -1.21
CA GLU A 60 -9.32 8.50 -1.13
C GLU A 60 -9.56 7.79 -2.46
N VAL A 61 -9.20 8.46 -3.56
CA VAL A 61 -9.28 7.93 -4.92
C VAL A 61 -8.09 7.02 -5.28
N GLU A 62 -7.09 6.93 -4.40
CA GLU A 62 -5.85 6.19 -4.67
C GLU A 62 -5.85 4.79 -4.05
N ARG A 63 -5.35 3.80 -4.81
CA ARG A 63 -5.24 2.42 -4.35
C ARG A 63 -3.91 2.20 -3.65
N VAL A 64 -3.95 1.97 -2.34
CA VAL A 64 -2.77 1.62 -1.53
C VAL A 64 -2.68 0.10 -1.36
N VAL A 65 -1.50 -0.45 -1.59
CA VAL A 65 -1.27 -1.89 -1.48
C VAL A 65 -1.20 -2.30 0.00
N SER A 66 -2.18 -3.08 0.48
CA SER A 66 -2.30 -3.42 1.91
C SER A 66 -1.59 -4.71 2.32
N LYS A 67 -1.81 -5.80 1.58
CA LYS A 67 -1.24 -7.12 1.86
C LYS A 67 -0.81 -7.75 0.54
N GLY A 68 0.47 -8.09 0.42
CA GLY A 68 0.97 -8.75 -0.79
C GLY A 68 1.69 -7.86 -1.80
N ALA A 69 2.07 -6.61 -1.48
CA ALA A 69 2.95 -5.81 -2.36
C ALA A 69 4.25 -6.56 -2.68
N ILE A 70 4.77 -7.33 -1.71
CA ILE A 70 5.94 -8.20 -1.90
C ILE A 70 5.61 -9.40 -2.82
N LEU A 71 4.43 -10.00 -2.69
CA LEU A 71 3.98 -11.11 -3.54
C LEU A 71 3.67 -10.66 -4.97
N VAL A 72 3.11 -9.46 -5.17
CA VAL A 72 2.92 -8.86 -6.50
C VAL A 72 4.25 -8.47 -7.12
N LYS A 73 5.21 -7.95 -6.32
CA LYS A 73 6.59 -7.70 -6.77
C LYS A 73 7.31 -8.99 -7.19
N LEU A 74 7.04 -10.11 -6.51
CA LEU A 74 7.52 -11.44 -6.89
C LEU A 74 6.79 -12.01 -8.11
N ALA A 75 5.47 -11.85 -8.22
CA ALA A 75 4.68 -12.32 -9.37
C ALA A 75 5.01 -11.55 -10.66
N GLN A 76 5.22 -10.22 -10.58
CA GLN A 76 5.67 -9.42 -11.72
C GLN A 76 7.11 -9.77 -12.13
N ALA A 77 8.00 -10.05 -11.17
CA ALA A 77 9.35 -10.54 -11.49
C ALA A 77 9.35 -11.97 -12.06
N ALA A 78 8.40 -12.82 -11.64
CA ALA A 78 8.24 -14.19 -12.15
C ALA A 78 7.47 -14.24 -13.49
N GLY A 79 6.63 -13.25 -13.81
CA GLY A 79 5.94 -13.11 -15.09
C GLY A 79 6.83 -12.63 -16.24
N ALA A 80 8.08 -12.23 -15.95
CA ALA A 80 9.12 -12.02 -16.94
C ALA A 80 9.89 -13.33 -17.30
N ILE A 81 9.34 -14.50 -16.95
CA ILE A 81 9.85 -15.78 -17.43
C ILE A 81 8.96 -16.22 -18.61
N ASP A 82 9.55 -16.02 -19.79
CA ASP A 82 9.25 -16.64 -21.08
C ASP A 82 8.11 -16.04 -21.94
N VAL A 83 8.45 -14.97 -22.66
CA VAL A 83 7.84 -14.66 -23.98
C VAL A 83 8.74 -15.06 -25.15
N HIS A 84 9.81 -15.82 -24.92
CA HIS A 84 10.49 -16.52 -26.01
C HIS A 84 9.72 -17.80 -26.36
N SER A 85 8.47 -17.60 -26.80
CA SER A 85 7.82 -18.44 -27.81
C SER A 85 8.64 -18.38 -29.11
N GLY A 86 9.87 -18.89 -29.07
CA GLY A 86 10.69 -19.19 -30.22
C GLY A 86 10.46 -20.66 -30.57
N HIS A 87 9.32 -20.96 -31.18
CA HIS A 87 9.24 -22.13 -32.05
C HIS A 87 10.21 -21.85 -33.21
N VAL A 88 11.44 -22.35 -33.09
CA VAL A 88 12.39 -22.40 -34.19
C VAL A 88 12.55 -23.86 -34.61
N HIS A 89 11.92 -24.15 -35.74
CA HIS A 89 12.07 -25.25 -36.69
C HIS A 89 12.39 -26.67 -36.18
#